data_AF-A0A920QUL9-F1
#
_entry.id   AF-A0A920QUL9-F1
#
_cell.length_a   1.000
_cell.length_b   1.000
_cell.length_c   1.000
_cell.angle_alpha   90.00
_cell.angle_beta   90.00
_cell.angle_gamma   90.00
#
_symmetry.space_group_name_H-M   'P 1'
#
loop_
_entity.id
_entity.type
_entity.pdbx_description
1 polymer ?
#
loop_
_entity_poly.entity_id
_entity_poly.type
_entity_poly.pdbx_seq_one_letter_code
_entity_poly.pdbx_strand_id
1 'polypeptide(L)'
;MIDNCIADTKRNSGLTLTIAFYYGGRAEIVDAIKSMIRDKVHHNNVDEELVEKYLYTTDLPDPDLVIRTAGEMRISNFLLWQSAYTEYYSLQHYGLILMKKKLRLP
;
A
#
# COMPACT_ATOMS: atom_id res chain seq x y z
N MET A 1 1.93 1.27 21.85
CA MET A 1 1.16 2.48 21.45
C MET A 1 0.41 2.22 20.14
N ILE A 2 1.10 1.85 19.04
CA ILE A 2 0.44 1.51 17.76
C ILE A 2 -0.51 0.31 17.92
N ASP A 3 -0.11 -0.74 18.63
CA ASP A 3 -0.95 -1.93 18.84
C ASP A 3 -2.28 -1.62 19.53
N ASN A 4 -2.28 -0.65 20.47
CA ASN A 4 -3.50 -0.18 21.12
C ASN A 4 -4.41 0.53 20.10
N CYS A 5 -3.85 1.40 19.25
CA CYS A 5 -4.63 2.05 18.20
C CYS A 5 -5.26 1.04 17.24
N ILE A 6 -4.53 0.00 16.85
CA ILE A 6 -5.05 -1.08 16.01
C ILE A 6 -6.17 -1.82 16.75
N ALA A 7 -5.97 -2.19 18.01
CA ALA A 7 -6.96 -2.90 18.81
C ALA A 7 -8.26 -2.09 19.02
N ASP A 8 -8.13 -0.79 19.25
CA ASP A 8 -9.25 0.13 19.47
C ASP A 8 -10.04 0.38 18.18
N THR A 9 -9.39 0.32 17.01
CA THR A 9 -10.00 0.64 15.71
C THR A 9 -10.41 -0.58 14.88
N LYS A 10 -10.07 -1.81 15.29
CA LYS A 10 -10.31 -3.05 14.52
C LYS A 10 -11.77 -3.33 14.14
N ARG A 11 -12.74 -2.74 14.84
CA ARG A 11 -14.19 -2.92 14.58
C ARG A 11 -14.80 -1.78 13.77
N ASN A 12 -14.00 -0.79 13.37
CA ASN A 12 -14.47 0.30 12.53
C ASN A 12 -14.71 -0.21 11.12
N SER A 13 -15.83 0.17 10.52
CA SER A 13 -16.22 -0.18 9.15
C SER A 13 -16.08 0.98 8.17
N GLY A 14 -15.54 2.11 8.63
CA GLY A 14 -15.34 3.31 7.82
C GLY A 14 -14.03 3.26 7.03
N LEU A 15 -13.23 4.30 7.19
CA LEU A 15 -11.92 4.40 6.54
C LEU A 15 -10.90 3.48 7.22
N THR A 16 -10.21 2.67 6.43
CA THR A 16 -8.93 2.06 6.81
C THR A 16 -7.81 3.06 6.54
N LEU A 17 -7.06 3.42 7.58
CA LEU A 17 -5.88 4.26 7.46
C LEU A 17 -4.62 3.40 7.60
N THR A 18 -3.88 3.24 6.51
CA THR A 18 -2.60 2.53 6.50
C THR A 18 -1.46 3.54 6.58
N ILE A 19 -0.56 3.36 7.54
CA ILE A 19 0.62 4.21 7.73
C ILE A 19 1.87 3.38 7.44
N ALA A 20 2.59 3.75 6.39
CA ALA A 20 3.80 3.07 5.93
C ALA A 20 5.05 3.63 6.63
N PHE A 21 5.42 3.05 7.78
CA PHE A 21 6.67 3.37 8.48
C PHE A 21 7.83 2.53 7.96
N TYR A 22 8.96 3.18 7.65
CA TYR A 22 10.16 2.51 7.12
C TYR A 22 9.88 1.60 5.92
N TYR A 23 8.82 1.89 5.18
CA TYR A 23 8.37 1.09 4.06
C TYR A 23 9.25 1.37 2.83
N GLY A 24 9.49 0.32 2.04
CA GLY A 24 10.03 0.43 0.69
C GLY A 24 9.59 -0.75 -0.16
N GLY A 25 9.04 -0.48 -1.35
CA GLY A 25 8.45 -1.49 -2.23
C GLY A 25 9.44 -2.57 -2.67
N ARG A 26 10.70 -2.21 -2.94
CA ARG A 26 11.74 -3.21 -3.20
C ARG A 26 12.00 -4.14 -2.02
N ALA A 27 11.98 -3.63 -0.79
CA ALA A 27 12.20 -4.44 0.40
C ALA A 27 11.00 -5.39 0.62
N GLU A 28 9.78 -4.87 0.47
CA GLU A 28 8.55 -5.66 0.49
C GLU A 28 8.60 -6.84 -0.50
N ILE A 29 8.93 -6.60 -1.77
CA ILE A 29 9.02 -7.66 -2.78
C ILE A 29 10.07 -8.71 -2.38
N VAL A 30 11.24 -8.28 -1.91
CA VAL A 30 12.30 -9.21 -1.46
C VAL A 30 11.83 -10.06 -0.28
N ASP A 31 11.13 -9.47 0.69
CA ASP A 31 10.67 -10.19 1.88
C ASP A 31 9.46 -11.10 1.58
N ALA A 32 8.63 -10.73 0.61
CA ALA A 32 7.60 -11.60 0.04
C ALA A 32 8.23 -12.85 -0.60
N ILE A 33 9.23 -12.67 -1.48
CA ILE A 33 9.96 -13.77 -2.11
C ILE A 33 10.62 -14.68 -1.06
N LYS A 34 11.30 -14.12 -0.06
CA LYS A 34 11.90 -14.91 1.03
C LYS A 34 10.84 -15.71 1.79
N SER A 35 9.65 -15.14 1.99
CA SER A 35 8.55 -15.81 2.67
C SER A 35 7.98 -16.97 1.84
N MET A 36 7.79 -16.77 0.54
CA MET A 36 7.38 -17.84 -0.38
C MET A 36 8.38 -19.00 -0.42
N ILE A 37 9.69 -18.70 -0.42
CA ILE A 37 10.75 -19.71 -0.36
C ILE A 37 10.70 -20.49 0.96
N ARG A 38 10.56 -19.78 2.10
CA ARG A 38 10.46 -20.39 3.43
C ARG A 38 9.25 -21.33 3.53
N ASP A 39 8.14 -20.93 2.94
CA ASP A 39 6.88 -21.67 2.94
C ASP A 39 6.87 -22.78 1.85
N LYS A 40 7.99 -22.93 1.13
CA LYS A 40 8.23 -23.97 0.10
C LYS A 40 7.18 -23.93 -1.02
N VAL A 41 6.78 -22.73 -1.42
CA VAL A 41 5.89 -22.53 -2.59
C VAL A 41 6.54 -23.15 -3.82
N HIS A 42 5.81 -24.03 -4.50
CA HIS A 42 6.27 -24.63 -5.75
C HIS A 42 6.20 -23.58 -6.87
N HIS A 43 7.27 -23.44 -7.66
CA HIS A 43 7.38 -22.41 -8.71
C HIS A 43 6.22 -22.40 -9.72
N ASN A 44 5.67 -23.57 -10.09
CA ASN A 44 4.50 -23.64 -10.99
C ASN A 44 3.22 -23.05 -10.41
N ASN A 45 3.16 -22.83 -9.10
CA ASN A 45 2.01 -22.22 -8.43
C ASN A 45 2.21 -20.72 -8.24
N VAL A 46 3.34 -20.16 -8.67
CA VAL A 46 3.64 -18.72 -8.52
C VAL A 46 2.93 -17.95 -9.62
N ASP A 47 1.95 -17.17 -9.22
CA ASP A 47 1.24 -16.19 -10.03
C ASP A 47 1.11 -14.86 -9.26
N GLU A 48 0.53 -13.84 -9.91
CA GLU A 48 0.37 -12.50 -9.34
C GLU A 48 -0.48 -12.52 -8.05
N GLU A 49 -1.60 -13.27 -8.05
CA GLU A 49 -2.49 -13.40 -6.90
C GLU A 49 -1.77 -14.05 -5.71
N LEU A 50 -0.93 -15.06 -5.95
CA LEU A 50 -0.14 -15.67 -4.90
C LEU A 50 0.90 -14.69 -4.37
N VAL A 51 1.62 -13.95 -5.21
CA VAL A 51 2.62 -12.97 -4.76
C VAL A 51 1.98 -11.91 -3.86
N GLU A 52 0.79 -11.41 -4.21
CA GLU A 52 0.03 -10.43 -3.42
C GLU A 52 -0.25 -10.90 -1.98
N LYS A 53 -0.49 -12.20 -1.79
CA LYS A 53 -0.71 -12.80 -0.46
C LYS A 53 0.54 -12.75 0.44
N TYR A 54 1.72 -12.51 -0.13
CA TYR A 54 2.98 -12.39 0.60
C TYR A 54 3.47 -10.95 0.76
N LEU A 55 2.79 -9.96 0.18
CA LEU A 55 3.12 -8.53 0.35
C LEU A 55 2.64 -8.02 1.71
N TYR A 56 3.19 -6.89 2.19
CA TYR A 56 2.78 -6.29 3.46
C TYR A 56 1.36 -5.73 3.40
N THR A 57 0.90 -5.40 2.19
CA THR A 57 -0.43 -4.88 1.91
C THR A 57 -1.46 -5.98 1.66
N THR A 58 -1.17 -7.23 2.02
CA THR A 58 -2.17 -8.30 1.90
C THR A 58 -3.49 -7.88 2.56
N ASP A 59 -4.61 -8.27 1.95
CA ASP A 59 -5.98 -7.87 2.32
C ASP A 59 -6.34 -6.38 2.11
N LEU A 60 -5.43 -5.56 1.57
CA LEU A 60 -5.74 -4.20 1.12
C LEU A 60 -5.95 -4.18 -0.40
N PRO A 61 -6.92 -3.41 -0.91
CA PRO A 61 -7.06 -3.20 -2.34
C PRO A 61 -5.89 -2.34 -2.86
N ASP A 62 -5.58 -2.52 -4.15
CA ASP A 62 -4.66 -1.64 -4.84
C ASP A 62 -5.15 -0.18 -4.82
N PRO A 63 -4.24 0.80 -4.78
CA PRO A 63 -4.63 2.20 -4.80
C PRO A 63 -5.16 2.60 -6.19
N ASP A 64 -6.31 3.26 -6.24
CA ASP A 64 -6.77 3.89 -7.48
C ASP A 64 -5.93 5.12 -7.85
N LEU A 65 -5.40 5.82 -6.83
CA LEU A 65 -4.72 7.12 -6.98
C LEU A 65 -3.57 7.29 -5.97
N VAL A 66 -2.38 7.60 -6.48
CA VAL A 66 -1.22 8.02 -5.69
C VAL A 66 -1.05 9.54 -5.81
N ILE A 67 -1.17 10.24 -4.69
CA ILE A 67 -0.93 11.69 -4.62
C ILE A 67 0.43 11.97 -3.99
N ARG A 68 1.25 12.74 -4.68
CA ARG A 68 2.54 13.24 -4.17
C ARG A 68 2.57 14.76 -4.11
N THR A 69 3.04 15.31 -3.00
CA THR A 69 3.20 16.75 -2.80
C THR A 69 4.60 17.23 -3.17
N ALA A 70 4.83 18.55 -3.09
CA ALA A 70 6.09 19.23 -3.38
C ALA A 70 6.56 19.18 -4.86
N GLY A 71 5.66 18.90 -5.80
CA GLY A 71 5.89 18.99 -7.24
C GLY A 71 6.77 17.89 -7.84
N GLU A 72 7.09 16.86 -7.06
CA GLU A 72 8.01 15.81 -7.46
C GLU A 72 7.31 14.77 -8.35
N MET A 73 7.94 14.43 -9.48
CA MET A 73 7.43 13.45 -10.43
C MET A 73 8.20 12.13 -10.33
N ARG A 74 8.08 11.46 -9.18
CA ARG A 74 8.69 10.14 -8.95
C ARG A 74 7.94 9.36 -7.87
N ILE A 75 7.83 8.05 -8.05
CA ILE A 75 7.25 7.14 -7.06
C ILE A 75 8.13 7.05 -5.80
N SER A 76 9.46 7.09 -5.96
CA SER A 76 10.44 6.95 -4.86
C SER A 76 10.28 5.66 -4.05
N ASN A 77 10.16 4.52 -4.73
CA ASN A 77 10.11 3.18 -4.09
C ASN A 77 8.88 2.97 -3.18
N PHE A 78 7.78 3.69 -3.40
CA PHE A 78 6.53 3.53 -2.69
C PHE A 78 5.54 2.66 -3.48
N LEU A 79 4.92 1.66 -2.83
CA LEU A 79 3.90 0.76 -3.40
C LEU A 79 4.19 0.27 -4.82
N LEU A 80 5.37 -0.32 -5.06
CA LEU A 80 5.83 -0.62 -6.42
C LEU A 80 4.98 -1.67 -7.13
N TRP A 81 4.50 -2.68 -6.41
CA TRP A 81 3.64 -3.73 -6.96
C TRP A 81 2.22 -3.20 -7.14
N GLN A 82 1.68 -2.65 -6.06
CA GLN A 82 0.29 -2.21 -5.95
C GLN A 82 -0.01 -1.02 -6.89
N SER A 83 1.01 -0.21 -7.23
CA SER A 83 0.83 0.96 -8.09
C SER A 83 0.84 0.66 -9.59
N ALA A 84 0.79 -0.61 -10.02
CA ALA A 84 0.94 -1.00 -11.42
C ALA A 84 -0.10 -0.35 -12.35
N TYR A 85 -1.34 -0.17 -11.88
CA TYR A 85 -2.45 0.41 -12.63
C TYR A 85 -3.01 1.69 -12.01
N THR A 86 -2.26 2.28 -11.08
CA THR A 86 -2.70 3.43 -10.30
C THR A 86 -2.50 4.74 -11.06
N GLU A 87 -3.47 5.65 -10.97
CA GLU A 87 -3.27 7.03 -11.41
C GLU A 87 -2.24 7.73 -10.51
N TYR A 88 -1.35 8.52 -11.11
CA TYR A 88 -0.36 9.28 -10.38
C TYR A 88 -0.61 10.79 -10.53
N TYR A 89 -0.75 11.49 -9.42
CA TYR A 89 -1.01 12.93 -9.41
C TYR A 89 -0.03 13.67 -8.51
N SER A 90 0.78 14.56 -9.11
CA SER A 90 1.75 15.38 -8.38
C SER A 90 1.25 16.81 -8.22
N LEU A 91 1.32 17.31 -6.99
CA LEU A 91 0.89 18.65 -6.60
C LEU A 91 2.10 19.49 -6.22
N GLN A 92 2.21 20.70 -6.77
CA GLN A 92 3.26 21.67 -6.42
C GLN A 92 3.14 22.23 -4.99
N HIS A 93 2.08 21.91 -4.25
CA HIS A 93 1.91 22.41 -2.89
C HIS A 93 2.89 21.73 -1.91
N TYR A 94 3.51 22.54 -1.06
CA TYR A 94 4.35 22.09 0.06
C TYR A 94 3.49 22.01 1.33
N GLY A 95 2.97 20.83 1.72
CA GLY A 95 2.22 20.69 2.97
C GLY A 95 1.25 19.50 3.05
N LEU A 96 0.66 19.31 4.24
CA LEU A 96 -0.31 18.25 4.55
C LEU A 96 -1.62 18.48 3.77
N ILE A 97 -1.89 17.67 2.76
CA ILE A 97 -3.19 17.66 2.10
C ILE A 97 -4.15 16.87 2.99
N LEU A 98 -5.05 17.58 3.68
CA LEU A 98 -6.23 16.97 4.28
C LEU A 98 -7.19 16.55 3.15
N MET A 99 -7.11 15.30 2.70
CA MET A 99 -8.17 14.73 1.85
C MET A 99 -9.41 14.52 2.71
N LYS A 100 -10.31 15.52 2.76
CA LYS A 100 -11.69 15.28 3.18
C LYS A 100 -12.40 14.52 2.07
N LYS A 101 -12.50 13.19 2.21
CA LYS A 101 -13.39 12.39 1.35
C LYS A 101 -14.83 12.80 1.63
N LYS A 102 -15.43 13.64 0.79
CA LYS A 102 -16.90 13.73 0.68
C LYS A 102 -17.32 12.73 -0.38
N LEU A 103 -17.30 11.43 -0.03
CA LEU A 103 -17.95 10.42 -0.86
C LEU A 103 -19.46 10.62 -0.71
N ARG A 104 -20.02 11.39 -1.62
CA ARG A 104 -21.42 11.25 -2.00
C ARG A 104 -21.59 11.83 -3.39
N LEU A 105 -21.70 10.94 -4.36
CA LEU A 105 -22.35 11.17 -5.65
C LEU A 105 -23.03 9.83 -6.06
N PRO A 106 -24.09 9.92 -6.87
CA PRO A 106 -25.47 9.51 -6.56
C PRO A 106 -25.74 8.01 -6.48
#